data_AF-I2QT10-F1
#
_entry.id   AF-I2QT10-F1
#
_cell.length_a   1.000
_cell.length_b   1.000
_cell.length_c   1.000
_cell.angle_alpha   90.00
_cell.angle_beta   90.00
_cell.angle_gamma   90.00
#
_symmetry.space_group_name_H-M   'P 1'
#
loop_
_entity.id
_entity.type
_entity.pdbx_description
1 polymer ?
#
loop_
_entity_poly.entity_id
_entity_poly.type
_entity_poly.pdbx_seq_one_letter_code
_entity_poly.pdbx_strand_id
1 'polypeptide(L)'
;MAADDPDFASWLPVIGKSLAYLCMADAIKHDPDRFKETLPRVDFLEALGLSHEDASKAAGSTPGSVRVLKFNRDKKAKNGKKGSKKARASR
;
A
#
# COMPACT_ATOMS: atom_id res chain seq x y z
N MET A 1 15.04 25.14 -18.00
CA MET A 1 14.01 25.65 -17.07
C MET A 1 12.64 25.23 -17.61
N ALA A 2 12.15 24.06 -17.20
CA ALA A 2 10.83 23.53 -17.59
C ALA A 2 9.88 23.34 -16.38
N ALA A 3 10.30 23.79 -15.19
CA ALA A 3 9.60 23.54 -13.94
C ALA A 3 8.40 24.47 -13.71
N ASP A 4 8.31 25.59 -14.45
CA ASP A 4 7.24 26.60 -14.32
C ASP A 4 6.23 26.55 -15.48
N ASP A 5 6.34 25.57 -16.37
CA ASP A 5 5.33 25.39 -17.42
C ASP A 5 4.04 24.83 -16.79
N PRO A 6 2.90 25.55 -16.86
CA PRO A 6 1.65 25.11 -16.24
C PRO A 6 1.18 23.76 -16.79
N ASP A 7 1.52 23.46 -18.05
CA ASP A 7 1.29 22.16 -18.66
C ASP A 7 2.13 21.08 -17.98
N PHE A 8 3.41 21.35 -17.68
CA PHE A 8 4.29 20.39 -17.01
C PHE A 8 3.77 20.04 -15.60
N ALA A 9 3.27 21.03 -14.86
CA ALA A 9 2.65 20.81 -13.55
C ALA A 9 1.40 19.91 -13.62
N SER A 10 0.65 19.95 -14.72
CA SER A 10 -0.53 19.10 -14.93
C SER A 10 -0.17 17.65 -15.34
N TRP A 11 0.88 17.48 -16.15
CA TRP A 11 1.29 16.17 -16.68
C TRP A 11 2.17 15.38 -15.73
N LEU A 12 2.96 16.04 -14.88
CA LEU A 12 3.84 15.40 -13.91
C LEU A 12 3.12 14.39 -12.98
N PRO A 13 1.98 14.70 -12.35
CA PRO A 13 1.25 13.72 -11.54
C PRO A 13 0.68 12.57 -12.37
N VAL A 14 0.32 12.81 -13.63
CA VAL A 14 -0.14 11.74 -14.54
C VAL A 14 1.01 10.77 -14.82
N ILE A 15 2.18 11.29 -15.18
CA ILE A 15 3.39 10.50 -15.43
C ILE A 15 3.78 9.69 -14.18
N GLY A 16 3.78 10.34 -13.00
CA GLY A 16 4.11 9.67 -11.74
C GLY A 16 3.16 8.52 -11.41
N LYS A 17 1.84 8.72 -11.57
CA LYS A 17 0.84 7.67 -11.36
C LYS A 17 1.02 6.52 -12.35
N SER A 18 1.22 6.81 -13.64
CA SER A 18 1.48 5.80 -14.67
C SER A 18 2.72 4.97 -14.35
N LEU A 19 3.81 5.60 -13.92
CA LEU A 19 5.04 4.90 -13.53
C LEU A 19 4.81 4.00 -12.32
N ALA A 20 4.12 4.48 -11.28
CA ALA A 20 3.83 3.67 -10.10
C ALA A 20 3.00 2.41 -10.46
N TYR A 21 2.04 2.54 -11.37
CA TYR A 21 1.24 1.41 -11.83
C TYR A 21 2.07 0.40 -12.65
N LEU A 22 3.00 0.89 -13.47
CA LEU A 22 3.93 0.02 -14.20
C LEU A 22 4.87 -0.72 -13.25
N CYS A 23 5.47 -0.03 -12.27
CA CYS A 23 6.32 -0.65 -11.25
C CYS A 23 5.56 -1.71 -10.46
N MET A 24 4.30 -1.46 -10.12
CA MET A 24 3.46 -2.43 -9.43
C MET A 24 3.16 -3.66 -10.29
N ALA A 25 2.82 -3.46 -11.57
CA ALA A 25 2.56 -4.55 -12.51
C ALA A 25 3.81 -5.43 -12.70
N ASP A 26 4.99 -4.82 -12.75
CA ASP A 26 6.26 -5.53 -12.83
C ASP A 26 6.59 -6.28 -11.54
N ALA A 27 6.39 -5.64 -10.38
CA ALA A 27 6.57 -6.28 -9.08
C ALA A 27 5.66 -7.50 -8.87
N ILE A 28 4.41 -7.45 -9.37
CA ILE A 28 3.48 -8.58 -9.34
C ILE A 28 4.00 -9.76 -10.20
N LYS A 29 4.66 -9.50 -11.33
CA LYS A 29 5.23 -10.56 -12.16
C LYS A 29 6.42 -11.24 -11.48
N HIS A 30 7.25 -10.46 -10.79
CA HIS A 30 8.43 -10.95 -10.11
C HIS A 30 8.12 -11.68 -8.79
N ASP A 31 7.14 -11.21 -8.02
CA ASP A 31 6.78 -11.76 -6.72
C ASP A 31 5.25 -11.85 -6.53
N PRO A 32 4.58 -12.78 -7.23
CA PRO A 32 3.12 -12.86 -7.24
C PRO A 32 2.53 -13.20 -5.87
N ASP A 33 3.25 -13.98 -5.04
CA ASP A 33 2.78 -14.37 -3.71
C ASP A 33 2.77 -13.20 -2.74
N ARG A 34 3.81 -12.36 -2.75
CA ARG A 34 3.87 -11.15 -1.92
C ARG A 34 2.76 -10.16 -2.25
N PHE A 35 2.41 -10.04 -3.53
CA PHE A 35 1.36 -9.14 -4.00
C PHE A 35 0.03 -9.86 -4.23
N LYS A 36 -0.19 -11.05 -3.66
CA LYS A 36 -1.49 -11.73 -3.75
C LYS A 36 -2.58 -10.97 -3.00
N GLU A 37 -2.22 -10.37 -1.87
CA GLU A 37 -3.13 -9.60 -1.03
C GLU A 37 -3.17 -8.12 -1.41
N THR A 38 -4.29 -7.46 -1.11
CA THR A 38 -4.52 -6.04 -1.38
C THR A 38 -3.65 -5.12 -0.51
N LEU A 39 -3.34 -5.49 0.73
CA LEU A 39 -2.55 -4.63 1.63
C LEU A 39 -1.10 -4.44 1.17
N PRO A 40 -0.33 -5.50 0.82
CA PRO A 40 1.01 -5.34 0.26
C PRO A 40 1.06 -4.47 -1.00
N ARG A 41 0.03 -4.57 -1.84
CA ARG A 41 -0.17 -3.74 -3.03
C ARG A 41 -0.33 -2.27 -2.69
N VAL A 42 -1.19 -1.95 -1.72
CA VAL A 42 -1.39 -0.57 -1.25
C VAL A 42 -0.12 -0.04 -0.59
N ASP A 43 0.48 -0.81 0.32
CA ASP A 43 1.68 -0.38 1.05
C ASP A 43 2.86 -0.09 0.08
N PHE A 44 2.98 -0.85 -1.02
CA PHE A 44 3.95 -0.59 -2.08
C PHE A 44 3.69 0.73 -2.83
N LEU A 45 2.44 0.99 -3.22
CA LEU A 45 2.08 2.22 -3.94
C LEU A 45 2.20 3.47 -3.04
N GLU A 46 1.85 3.36 -1.76
CA GLU A 46 2.07 4.43 -0.78
C GLU A 46 3.57 4.70 -0.59
N ALA A 47 4.41 3.66 -0.59
CA ALA A 47 5.88 3.83 -0.51
C ALA A 47 6.47 4.53 -1.75
N LEU A 48 5.81 4.44 -2.90
CA LEU A 48 6.16 5.19 -4.11
C LEU A 48 5.64 6.63 -4.10
N GLY A 49 4.91 7.04 -3.06
CA GLY A 49 4.42 8.40 -2.88
C GLY A 49 2.99 8.63 -3.37
N LEU A 50 2.22 7.59 -3.71
CA LEU A 50 0.80 7.76 -4.03
C LEU A 50 -0.01 8.08 -2.77
N SER A 51 -1.04 8.91 -2.96
CA SER A 51 -2.03 9.15 -1.93
C SER A 51 -2.73 7.84 -1.54
N HIS A 52 -3.20 7.74 -0.30
CA HIS A 52 -3.93 6.56 0.16
C HIS A 52 -5.15 6.24 -0.72
N GLU A 53 -5.83 7.28 -1.23
CA GLU A 53 -6.99 7.10 -2.11
C GLU A 53 -6.61 6.50 -3.46
N ASP A 54 -5.56 7.04 -4.09
CA ASP A 54 -5.07 6.55 -5.39
C ASP A 54 -4.49 5.14 -5.25
N ALA A 55 -3.69 4.89 -4.21
CA ALA A 55 -3.09 3.59 -3.92
C ALA A 55 -4.17 2.51 -3.69
N SER A 56 -5.23 2.84 -2.94
CA SER A 56 -6.34 1.92 -2.69
C SER A 56 -7.09 1.55 -3.96
N LYS A 57 -7.40 2.55 -4.80
CA LYS A 57 -8.08 2.34 -6.09
C LYS A 57 -7.22 1.51 -7.04
N ALA A 58 -5.93 1.82 -7.15
CA ALA A 58 -4.98 1.12 -7.99
C ALA A 58 -4.75 -0.34 -7.54
N ALA A 59 -4.81 -0.61 -6.24
CA ALA A 59 -4.78 -1.96 -5.70
C ALA A 59 -6.08 -2.76 -5.90
N GLY A 60 -7.11 -2.16 -6.53
CA GLY A 60 -8.40 -2.79 -6.81
C GLY A 60 -9.36 -2.80 -5.62
N SER A 61 -9.24 -1.84 -4.70
CA SER A 61 -10.07 -1.75 -3.50
C SER A 61 -10.58 -0.34 -3.24
N THR A 62 -11.38 -0.18 -2.19
CA THR A 62 -11.86 1.13 -1.74
C THR A 62 -11.04 1.63 -0.55
N PRO A 63 -10.83 2.95 -0.41
CA PRO A 63 -10.08 3.51 0.72
C PRO A 63 -10.66 3.08 2.09
N GLY A 64 -11.99 3.00 2.19
CA GLY A 64 -12.68 2.51 3.39
C GLY A 64 -12.33 1.07 3.72
N SER A 65 -12.36 0.17 2.73
CA SER A 65 -12.00 -1.24 2.92
C SER A 65 -10.54 -1.42 3.33
N VAL A 66 -9.63 -0.68 2.70
CA VAL A 66 -8.20 -0.72 3.04
C VAL A 66 -7.95 -0.21 4.46
N ARG A 67 -8.64 0.86 4.90
CA ARG A 67 -8.55 1.37 6.27
C ARG A 67 -8.99 0.32 7.30
N VAL A 68 -10.09 -0.39 7.03
CA VAL A 68 -10.57 -1.49 7.89
C VAL A 68 -9.57 -2.65 7.89
N LEU A 69 -8.99 -3.00 6.75
CA LEU A 69 -7.97 -4.04 6.64
C LEU A 69 -6.71 -3.70 7.46
N LYS A 70 -6.20 -2.46 7.37
CA LYS A 70 -5.07 -1.97 8.19
C LYS A 70 -5.41 -2.04 9.68
N PHE A 71 -6.60 -1.55 10.07
CA PHE A 71 -7.05 -1.61 11.46
C PHE A 71 -7.13 -3.05 12.01
N ASN A 72 -7.67 -3.98 11.22
CA ASN A 72 -7.77 -5.39 11.61
C ASN A 72 -6.39 -6.06 11.73
N ARG A 73 -5.45 -5.74 10.83
CA ARG A 73 -4.04 -6.18 10.90
C ARG A 73 -3.40 -5.72 12.22
N ASP A 74 -3.56 -4.45 12.57
CA ASP A 74 -2.98 -3.87 13.78
C ASP A 74 -3.61 -4.45 15.05
N LYS A 75 -4.92 -4.66 15.05
CA LYS A 75 -5.64 -5.31 16.16
C LYS A 75 -5.18 -6.75 16.36
N LYS A 76 -4.99 -7.51 15.27
CA LYS A 76 -4.47 -8.88 15.31
C LYS A 76 -3.04 -8.92 15.87
N ALA A 77 -2.18 -8.00 15.45
CA ALA A 77 -0.81 -7.86 15.97
C ALA A 77 -0.79 -7.56 17.48
N LYS A 78 -1.72 -6.72 17.96
CA LYS A 78 -1.86 -6.41 19.40
C LYS A 78 -2.36 -7.60 20.22
N ASN A 79 -3.32 -8.38 19.71
CA ASN A 79 -3.82 -9.56 20.42
C ASN A 79 -2.79 -10.71 20.48
N GLY A 80 -1.97 -10.90 19.45
CA GLY A 80 -0.90 -11.91 19.45
C GLY A 80 0.17 -11.69 20.54
N LYS A 81 0.47 -10.43 20.88
CA LYS A 81 1.40 -10.06 21.96
C LYS A 81 0.85 -10.32 23.38
N LYS A 82 -0.47 -10.42 23.55
CA LYS A 82 -1.08 -10.69 24.87
C LYS A 82 -1.07 -12.19 25.23
N GLY A 83 -1.15 -13.08 24.24
CA GLY A 83 -1.10 -14.54 24.47
C GLY A 83 0.30 -15.05 24.87
N SER A 84 1.34 -14.44 24.31
CA SER A 84 2.75 -14.84 24.54
C SER A 84 3.28 -14.49 25.94
N LYS A 85 2.69 -13.49 26.63
CA LYS A 85 3.03 -13.20 28.04
C LYS A 85 2.42 -14.21 29.03
N LYS A 86 1.28 -14.83 28.71
CA LYS A 86 0.63 -15.82 29.59
C LYS A 86 1.29 -17.20 29.49
N ALA A 87 1.84 -17.56 28.33
CA ALA A 87 2.54 -18.84 28.14
C ALA A 87 3.93 -18.89 28.79
N ARG A 88 4.57 -17.72 29.05
CA ARG A 88 5.91 -17.66 29.66
C ARG A 88 5.90 -17.62 31.19
N ALA A 89 4.73 -17.44 31.80
CA ALA A 89 4.54 -17.43 33.26
C ALA A 89 3.99 -18.76 33.81
N SER A 90 3.91 -19.80 32.96
CA SER A 90 3.32 -21.11 33.27
C SER A 90 4.28 -22.29 32.99
N ARG A 91 5.58 -22.01 32.81
CA ARG A 91 6.63 -23.04 32.77
C ARG A 91 7.56 -22.87 33.95
#